data_AF-A0A7C2AN36-F1
#
_entry.id   AF-A0A7C2AN36-F1
#
_cell.length_a   1.000
_cell.length_b   1.000
_cell.length_c   1.000
_cell.angle_alpha   90.00
_cell.angle_beta   90.00
_cell.angle_gamma   90.00
#
_symmetry.space_group_name_H-M   'P 1'
#
loop_
_entity.id
_entity.type
_entity.pdbx_description
1 polymer ?
#
loop_
_entity_poly.entity_id
_entity_poly.type
_entity_poly.pdbx_seq_one_letter_code
_entity_poly.pdbx_strand_id
1 'polypeptide(L)' 'MQAKGLLTLSGLTLVAVAAAAVMWQRNETSGAQEKGIVFPELLDHVNDVAQLRIQGPESSVTLERGDDGWGLVERGGYP' A
#
# COMPACT_ATOMS: atom_id res chain seq x y z
N MET A 1 -16.30 53.53 -20.12
CA MET A 1 -15.88 52.42 -21.01
C MET A 1 -15.28 51.20 -20.28
N GLN A 2 -15.16 51.20 -18.95
CA GLN A 2 -14.43 50.13 -18.22
C GLN A 2 -15.30 48.91 -17.81
N ALA A 3 -16.61 49.07 -17.65
CA ALA A 3 -17.51 47.97 -17.25
C ALA A 3 -17.63 46.86 -18.32
N LYS A 4 -17.58 47.23 -19.61
CA LYS A 4 -17.64 46.27 -20.72
C LYS A 4 -16.42 45.34 -20.73
N GLY A 5 -15.22 45.90 -20.50
CA GLY A 5 -13.98 45.10 -20.41
C GLY A 5 -13.98 44.17 -19.21
N LEU A 6 -14.47 44.65 -18.06
CA LEU A 6 -14.60 43.84 -16.85
C LEU A 6 -15.61 42.70 -17.03
N LEU A 7 -16.75 42.96 -17.69
CA LEU A 7 -17.77 41.97 -18.00
C LEU A 7 -17.26 40.90 -18.96
N THR A 8 -16.53 41.28 -20.02
CA THR A 8 -15.93 40.31 -20.94
C THR A 8 -14.88 39.46 -20.26
N LEU A 9 -14.04 40.07 -19.40
CA LEU A 9 -13.00 39.32 -18.70
C LEU A 9 -13.62 38.34 -17.71
N SER A 10 -14.60 38.79 -16.92
CA SER A 10 -15.30 37.95 -15.94
C SER A 10 -16.06 36.80 -16.59
N GLY A 11 -16.70 37.03 -17.74
CA GLY A 11 -17.33 35.96 -18.52
C GLY A 11 -16.30 34.94 -19.02
N LEU A 12 -15.14 35.39 -19.51
CA LEU A 12 -14.08 34.52 -19.97
C LEU A 12 -13.49 33.67 -18.83
N THR A 13 -13.30 34.25 -17.65
CA THR A 13 -12.83 33.50 -16.47
C THR A 13 -13.82 32.43 -16.04
N LEU A 14 -15.13 32.72 -16.06
CA LEU A 14 -16.16 31.72 -15.73
C LEU A 14 -16.13 30.54 -16.69
N VAL A 15 -15.97 30.79 -17.99
CA VAL A 15 -15.85 29.74 -19.01
C VAL A 15 -14.58 28.91 -18.79
N ALA A 16 -13.45 29.54 -18.48
CA ALA A 16 -12.19 28.86 -18.21
C ALA A 16 -12.28 27.96 -16.95
N VAL A 17 -12.90 28.45 -15.88
CA VAL A 17 -13.10 27.67 -14.64
C VAL A 17 -14.04 26.48 -14.89
N ALA A 18 -15.13 26.69 -15.63
CA ALA A 18 -16.05 25.61 -16.00
C ALA A 18 -15.36 24.53 -16.85
N ALA A 19 -14.56 24.93 -17.84
CA ALA A 19 -13.78 24.01 -18.67
C ALA A 19 -12.76 23.22 -17.82
N ALA A 20 -12.05 23.89 -16.92
CA ALA A 20 -11.10 23.25 -16.01
C ALA A 20 -11.78 22.23 -15.08
N ALA A 21 -12.95 22.55 -14.53
CA ALA A 21 -13.71 21.63 -13.69
C ALA A 21 -14.15 20.36 -14.45
N VAL A 22 -14.62 20.52 -15.69
CA VAL A 22 -15.00 19.38 -16.55
C VAL A 22 -13.78 18.53 -16.91
N MET A 23 -12.62 19.14 -17.18
CA MET A 23 -11.39 18.41 -17.46
C MET A 23 -10.85 17.69 -16.22
N TRP A 24 -10.92 18.31 -15.03
CA TRP A 24 -10.52 17.69 -13.77
C TRP A 24 -11.34 16.43 -13.48
N GLN A 25 -12.66 16.50 -13.64
CA GLN A 25 -13.55 15.36 -13.41
C GLN A 25 -13.29 14.21 -14.39
N ARG A 26 -12.81 14.51 -15.60
CA ARG A 26 -12.43 13.49 -16.61
C ARG A 26 -11.04 12.91 -16.38
N ASN A 27 -10.16 13.65 -15.69
CA ASN A 27 -8.84 13.16 -15.31
C ASN A 27 -8.88 12.16 -14.15
N GLU A 28 -10.05 11.92 -13.55
CA GLU A 28 -10.31 10.69 -12.78
C GLU A 28 -10.57 9.48 -13.69
N THR A 29 -9.90 9.43 -14.86
CA THR A 29 -9.72 8.18 -15.60
C THR A 29 -8.77 7.32 -14.80
N SER A 30 -9.34 6.67 -13.79
CA SER A 30 -9.04 5.31 -13.34
C SER A 30 -7.56 4.93 -13.40
N GLY A 31 -6.79 5.58 -12.54
CA GLY A 31 -5.80 4.84 -11.74
C GLY A 31 -6.51 3.92 -10.74
N ALA A 32 -7.57 3.22 -11.15
CA ALA A 32 -7.98 1.98 -10.52
C ALA A 32 -6.94 0.95 -10.95
N GLN A 33 -5.71 1.13 -10.48
CA GLN A 33 -4.93 -0.03 -10.11
C GLN A 33 -5.82 -0.70 -9.07
N GLU A 34 -6.58 -1.70 -9.50
CA GLU A 34 -7.23 -2.61 -8.57
C GLU A 34 -6.17 -2.93 -7.54
N LYS A 35 -6.30 -2.35 -6.35
CA LYS A 35 -5.54 -2.76 -5.17
C LYS A 35 -6.12 -4.10 -4.69
N GLY A 36 -6.39 -4.99 -5.64
CA GLY A 36 -6.59 -6.39 -5.35
C GLY A 36 -5.31 -6.85 -4.68
N ILE A 37 -5.46 -7.40 -3.48
CA ILE A 37 -4.35 -7.99 -2.76
C ILE A 37 -3.72 -9.02 -3.71
N VAL A 38 -2.46 -8.79 -4.10
CA VAL A 38 -1.77 -9.60 -5.12
C VAL A 38 -1.57 -11.05 -4.65
N PHE A 39 -1.64 -11.26 -3.33
CA PHE A 39 -1.52 -12.55 -2.66
C PHE A 39 -2.57 -12.65 -1.55
N PRO A 40 -3.85 -12.90 -1.87
CA PRO A 40 -4.93 -12.91 -0.88
C PRO A 40 -4.68 -13.97 0.21
N GLU A 41 -4.20 -15.14 -0.18
CA GLU A 41 -3.85 -16.25 0.72
C GLU A 41 -2.68 -15.91 1.66
N LEU A 42 -1.81 -14.95 1.31
CA LEU A 42 -0.69 -14.56 2.17
C LEU A 42 -1.16 -13.85 3.44
N LEU A 43 -2.34 -13.22 3.42
CA LEU A 43 -2.93 -12.65 4.64
C LEU A 43 -3.27 -13.74 5.65
N ASP A 44 -3.76 -14.89 5.17
CA ASP A 44 -4.13 -16.01 6.03
C ASP A 44 -2.88 -16.76 6.55
N HIS A 45 -1.79 -16.74 5.78
CA HIS A 45 -0.53 -17.42 6.11
C HIS A 45 0.55 -16.49 6.71
N VAL A 46 0.24 -15.21 6.98
CA VAL A 46 1.25 -14.24 7.47
C VAL A 46 1.87 -14.66 8.81
N ASN A 47 1.14 -15.43 9.60
CA ASN A 47 1.57 -15.91 10.92
C ASN A 47 2.15 -17.33 10.88
N ASP A 48 2.25 -17.96 9.72
CA ASP A 48 2.83 -19.28 9.54
C ASP A 48 4.37 -19.19 9.52
N VAL A 49 4.93 -18.78 10.66
CA VAL A 49 6.37 -18.71 10.86
C VAL A 49 6.91 -20.12 11.08
N ALA A 50 7.55 -20.68 10.05
CA ALA A 50 8.17 -22.00 10.09
C ALA A 50 9.48 -22.02 10.89
N GLN A 51 10.25 -20.91 10.89
CA GLN A 51 11.56 -20.85 11.52
C GLN A 51 11.84 -19.45 12.08
N LEU A 52 12.40 -19.38 13.28
CA LEU A 52 12.89 -18.17 13.93
C LEU A 52 14.40 -18.28 14.14
N ARG A 53 15.17 -17.32 13.64
CA ARG A 53 16.61 -17.21 13.93
C ARG A 53 16.86 -16.02 14.84
N ILE A 54 17.29 -16.29 16.06
CA ILE A 54 17.69 -15.29 17.04
C ILE A 54 19.20 -15.08 16.88
N GLN A 55 19.61 -13.87 16.48
CA GLN A 55 21.03 -13.51 16.36
C GLN A 55 21.44 -12.65 17.55
N GLY A 56 22.41 -13.13 18.32
CA GLY A 56 23.12 -12.36 19.33
C GLY A 56 24.54 -11.98 18.85
N PRO A 57 25.28 -11.19 19.65
CA PRO A 57 26.64 -10.77 19.31
C PRO A 57 27.65 -11.92 19.18
N GLU A 58 27.46 -12.99 19.94
CA GLU A 58 28.40 -14.12 20.03
C GLU A 58 27.86 -15.41 19.42
N SER A 59 26.54 -15.55 19.29
CA SER A 59 25.92 -16.77 18.80
C SER A 59 24.54 -16.53 18.19
N SER A 60 24.10 -17.49 17.38
CA SER A 60 22.74 -17.57 16.87
C SER A 60 22.05 -18.84 17.37
N VAL A 61 20.75 -18.73 17.65
CA VAL A 61 19.87 -19.87 17.94
C VAL A 61 18.75 -19.91 16.92
N THR A 62 18.40 -21.10 16.46
CA THR A 62 17.36 -21.34 15.48
C THR A 62 16.26 -22.20 16.09
N LEU A 63 15.05 -21.67 16.12
CA LEU A 63 13.85 -22.38 16.50
C LEU A 63 13.09 -22.78 15.24
N GLU A 64 12.68 -24.03 15.14
CA GLU A 64 11.84 -24.54 14.06
C GLU A 64 10.51 -24.99 14.64
N ARG A 65 9.41 -24.69 13.94
CA ARG A 65 8.07 -25.13 14.33
C ARG A 65 7.85 -26.56 13.83
N GLY A 66 7.76 -27.51 14.75
CA GLY A 66 7.37 -28.89 14.49
C GLY A 66 5.95 -29.20 14.95
N ASP A 67 5.57 -30.48 14.88
CA ASP A 67 4.21 -30.96 15.17
C ASP A 67 3.79 -30.73 16.63
N ASP A 68 4.74 -30.82 17.57
CA ASP A 68 4.51 -30.71 19.02
C ASP A 68 4.87 -29.33 19.62
N GLY A 69 5.31 -28.37 18.78
CA GLY A 69 5.72 -27.04 19.23
C GLY A 69 7.02 -26.54 18.59
N TRP A 70 7.70 -25.64 19.27
CA TRP A 70 9.00 -25.12 18.82
C TRP A 70 10.12 -26.04 19.27
N GLY A 71 11.12 -26.28 18.41
CA GLY A 71 12.33 -27.02 18.76
C GLY A 71 13.59 -26.25 18.39
N LEU A 72 14.63 -26.33 19.24
CA LEU A 72 15.96 -25.81 18.92
C LEU A 72 16.69 -26.72 17.94
N VAL A 73 17.00 -26.19 16.76
CA VAL A 73 17.74 -26.92 15.72
C VAL A 73 19.14 -27.31 16.21
N GLU A 74 19.84 -26.38 16.89
CA GLU A 74 21.21 -26.61 17.37
C GLU A 74 21.29 -27.66 18.49
N ARG A 75 20.16 -28.02 19.12
CA ARG A 75 20.06 -29.05 20.16
C ARG A 75 19.28 -30.29 19.71
N GLY A 76 19.17 -30.52 18.39
CA GLY A 76 18.54 -31.71 17.85
C GLY A 76 17.02 -31.77 18.05
N GLY A 77 16.35 -30.62 18.06
CA GLY A 77 14.89 -30.53 18.23
C GLY A 77 14.42 -30.52 19.68
N TYR A 78 15.29 -30.15 20.63
CA TYR A 78 14.90 -29.98 22.03
C TYR A 78 13.82 -28.87 22.15
N PRO A 79 12.68 -29.13 22.81
CA PRO A 79 11.58 -28.16 22.95
C PRO A 79 11.90 -26.96 23.83
#